data_AF-A0A2T2R9V9-F1
#
_entry.id   AF-A0A2T2R9V9-F1
#
_cell.length_a   1.000
_cell.length_b   1.000
_cell.length_c   1.000
_cell.angle_alpha   90.00
_cell.angle_beta   90.00
_cell.angle_gamma   90.00
#
_symmetry.space_group_name_H-M   'P 1'
#
loop_
_entity.id
_entity.type
_entity.pdbx_description
1 polymer ?
#
loop_
_entity_poly.entity_id
_entity_poly.type
_entity_poly.pdbx_seq_one_letter_code
_entity_poly.pdbx_strand_id
1 'polypeptide(L)'
;MRRIDAIAIAFGVFIAGGVAYLLLQVFGLSAQNAGVWSQALLMAGLIGWVSTYLVRFFTQNMTYHQQLRDHQEAVIQKRLEEMTPEELAELQEEVEKEKAVEASSHQQTEESNQQQ
;
A
#
# COMPACT_ATOMS: atom_id res chain seq x y z
N MET A 1 14.24 3.14 -14.73
CA MET A 1 13.83 3.21 -16.15
C MET A 1 14.88 3.98 -16.93
N ARG A 2 15.29 3.47 -18.08
CA ARG A 2 16.16 4.18 -19.02
C ARG A 2 15.30 5.19 -19.77
N ARG A 3 15.89 6.29 -20.24
CA ARG A 3 15.20 7.33 -21.04
C ARG A 3 14.41 6.78 -22.24
N ILE A 4 14.90 5.69 -22.85
CA ILE A 4 14.28 5.03 -24.00
C ILE A 4 12.95 4.36 -23.59
N ASP A 5 12.86 3.84 -22.38
CA ASP A 5 11.66 3.14 -21.89
C ASP A 5 10.47 4.12 -21.85
N ALA A 6 10.71 5.36 -21.39
CA ALA A 6 9.68 6.40 -21.36
C ALA A 6 9.17 6.77 -22.77
N ILE A 7 10.08 6.87 -23.74
CA ILE A 7 9.73 7.16 -25.13
C ILE A 7 8.93 6.00 -25.74
N ALA A 8 9.34 4.76 -25.47
CA ALA A 8 8.64 3.57 -25.94
C ALA A 8 7.21 3.47 -25.37
N ILE A 9 7.03 3.77 -24.09
CA ILE A 9 5.71 3.81 -23.45
C ILE A 9 4.84 4.91 -24.08
N ALA A 10 5.38 6.12 -24.26
CA ALA A 10 4.64 7.23 -24.87
C ALA A 10 4.18 6.88 -26.30
N PHE A 11 5.07 6.31 -27.11
CA PHE A 11 4.73 5.84 -28.45
C PHE A 11 3.70 4.70 -28.43
N GLY A 12 3.85 3.75 -27.50
CA GLY A 12 2.89 2.65 -27.33
C GLY A 12 1.49 3.15 -27.01
N VAL A 13 1.36 4.10 -26.08
CA VAL A 13 0.07 4.71 -25.72
C VAL A 13 -0.52 5.48 -26.89
N PHE A 14 0.29 6.22 -27.65
CA PHE A 14 -0.17 6.94 -28.83
C PHE A 14 -0.72 5.99 -29.90
N ILE A 15 0.01 4.93 -30.22
CA ILE A 15 -0.44 3.92 -31.19
C ILE A 15 -1.71 3.24 -30.67
N ALA A 16 -1.78 2.87 -29.40
CA ALA A 16 -2.96 2.25 -28.81
C ALA A 16 -4.20 3.17 -28.90
N GLY A 17 -4.04 4.47 -28.66
CA GLY A 17 -5.12 5.45 -28.83
C GLY A 17 -5.62 5.54 -30.27
N GLY A 18 -4.69 5.56 -31.24
CA GLY A 18 -5.02 5.53 -32.67
C GLY A 18 -5.75 4.26 -33.08
N VAL A 19 -5.31 3.09 -32.60
CA VAL A 19 -5.98 1.81 -32.83
C VAL A 19 -7.38 1.81 -32.22
N ALA A 20 -7.54 2.29 -30.98
CA ALA A 20 -8.85 2.39 -30.34
C ALA A 20 -9.81 3.28 -31.14
N TYR A 21 -9.34 4.42 -31.63
CA TYR A 21 -10.12 5.30 -32.50
C TYR A 21 -10.56 4.60 -33.79
N LEU A 22 -9.63 3.93 -34.50
CA LEU A 22 -9.95 3.22 -35.74
C LEU A 22 -10.93 2.06 -35.50
N LEU A 23 -10.76 1.30 -34.41
CA LEU A 23 -11.70 0.24 -34.05
C LEU A 23 -13.11 0.80 -33.84
N LEU A 24 -13.24 1.89 -33.07
CA LEU A 24 -14.54 2.54 -32.85
C LEU A 24 -15.19 3.00 -34.16
N GLN A 25 -14.41 3.53 -35.11
CA GLN A 25 -14.93 3.86 -36.44
C GLN A 25 -15.37 2.63 -37.24
N VAL A 26 -14.62 1.52 -37.18
CA VAL A 26 -15.00 0.25 -37.83
C VAL A 26 -16.31 -0.30 -37.24
N PHE A 27 -16.57 -0.08 -35.95
CA PHE A 27 -17.84 -0.40 -35.29
C PHE A 27 -18.99 0.58 -35.63
N GLY A 28 -18.77 1.56 -36.52
CA GLY A 28 -19.80 2.44 -37.04
C GLY A 28 -19.98 3.76 -36.28
N LEU A 29 -19.08 4.10 -35.35
CA LEU A 29 -19.12 5.42 -34.71
C LEU A 29 -18.68 6.51 -35.70
N SER A 30 -19.36 7.64 -35.65
CA SER A 30 -18.91 8.85 -36.35
C SER A 30 -17.53 9.28 -35.84
N ALA A 31 -16.73 9.92 -36.69
CA ALA A 31 -15.38 10.37 -36.33
C ALA A 31 -15.36 11.22 -35.03
N GLN A 32 -16.36 12.08 -34.85
CA GLN A 32 -16.51 12.88 -33.64
C GLN A 32 -16.70 11.99 -32.39
N ASN A 33 -17.64 11.05 -32.45
CA ASN A 33 -17.94 10.17 -31.32
C ASN A 33 -16.77 9.21 -31.03
N ALA A 34 -16.14 8.67 -32.08
CA ALA A 34 -14.97 7.82 -31.94
C ALA A 34 -13.83 8.55 -31.22
N GLY A 35 -13.60 9.83 -31.54
CA GLY A 35 -12.61 10.67 -30.86
C GLY A 35 -12.91 10.89 -29.38
N VAL A 36 -14.18 11.20 -29.05
CA VAL A 36 -14.62 11.38 -27.65
C VAL A 36 -14.43 10.09 -26.85
N TRP A 37 -14.86 8.94 -27.40
CA TRP A 37 -14.76 7.65 -26.70
C TRP A 37 -13.32 7.14 -26.59
N SER A 38 -12.47 7.34 -27.61
CA SER A 38 -11.04 6.99 -27.50
C SER A 38 -10.37 7.81 -26.40
N GLN A 39 -10.70 9.10 -26.28
CA GLN A 39 -10.15 9.95 -25.24
C GLN A 39 -10.69 9.57 -23.84
N ALA A 40 -11.98 9.24 -23.74
CA ALA A 40 -12.58 8.77 -22.50
C ALA A 40 -11.93 7.48 -22.00
N LEU A 41 -11.64 6.53 -22.91
CA LEU A 41 -10.92 5.29 -22.61
C LEU A 41 -9.50 5.56 -22.10
N LEU A 42 -8.76 6.47 -22.75
CA LEU A 42 -7.43 6.86 -22.27
C LEU A 42 -7.50 7.50 -20.88
N MET A 43 -8.47 8.37 -20.63
CA MET A 43 -8.65 9.00 -19.31
C MET A 43 -9.01 7.97 -18.24
N ALA A 44 -9.91 7.04 -18.54
CA ALA A 44 -10.26 5.95 -17.64
C ALA A 44 -9.06 5.05 -17.33
N GLY A 45 -8.25 4.72 -18.34
CA GLY A 45 -7.00 3.99 -18.17
C GLY A 45 -6.00 4.74 -17.28
N LEU A 46 -5.86 6.05 -17.47
CA LEU A 46 -5.00 6.90 -16.63
C LEU A 46 -5.50 6.95 -15.19
N ILE A 47 -6.80 7.16 -14.97
CA ILE A 47 -7.40 7.14 -13.64
C ILE A 47 -7.20 5.78 -12.98
N GLY A 48 -7.41 4.69 -13.72
CA GLY A 48 -7.15 3.33 -13.25
C GLY A 48 -5.68 3.14 -12.85
N TRP A 49 -4.75 3.58 -13.69
CA TRP A 49 -3.32 3.49 -13.41
C TRP A 49 -2.92 4.31 -12.18
N VAL A 50 -3.37 5.56 -12.06
CA VAL A 50 -3.09 6.42 -10.90
C VAL A 50 -3.72 5.83 -9.63
N SER A 51 -4.92 5.27 -9.72
CA SER A 51 -5.59 4.63 -8.59
C SER A 51 -4.78 3.47 -8.00
N THR A 52 -3.97 2.77 -8.81
CA THR A 52 -3.06 1.74 -8.28
C THR A 52 -2.06 2.28 -7.26
N TYR A 53 -1.63 3.53 -7.42
CA TYR A 53 -0.73 4.20 -6.46
C TYR A 53 -1.47 4.59 -5.17
N LEU A 54 -2.75 4.96 -5.26
CA LEU A 54 -3.58 5.22 -4.06
C LEU A 54 -3.79 3.94 -3.25
N VAL A 55 -4.17 2.84 -3.88
CA VAL A 55 -4.31 1.54 -3.19
C VAL A 55 -3.00 1.15 -2.52
N ARG A 56 -1.91 1.24 -3.28
CA ARG A 56 -0.55 0.96 -2.80
C ARG A 56 -0.16 1.84 -1.60
N PHE A 57 -0.59 3.10 -1.57
CA PHE A 57 -0.40 3.99 -0.42
C PHE A 57 -1.19 3.49 0.81
N PHE A 58 -2.47 3.19 0.66
CA PHE A 58 -3.31 2.70 1.76
C PHE A 58 -2.84 1.37 2.34
N THR A 59 -2.31 0.47 1.51
CA THR A 59 -1.82 -0.82 2.01
C THR A 59 -0.47 -0.71 2.74
N GLN A 60 0.18 0.47 2.75
CA GLN A 60 1.49 0.71 3.36
C GLN A 60 2.60 -0.31 2.98
N ASN A 61 2.41 -1.06 1.90
CA ASN A 61 3.34 -2.06 1.37
C ASN A 61 4.50 -1.39 0.63
N MET A 62 5.16 -0.41 1.26
CA MET A 62 6.34 0.24 0.69
C MET A 62 7.56 -0.44 1.24
N THR A 63 8.58 -0.55 0.39
CA THR A 63 9.89 -1.06 0.77
C THR A 63 10.44 -0.37 2.01
N TYR A 64 10.18 0.93 2.19
CA TYR A 64 10.58 1.66 3.40
C TYR A 64 9.96 1.10 4.69
N HIS A 65 8.69 0.72 4.68
CA HIS A 65 8.02 0.17 5.88
C HIS A 65 8.60 -1.20 6.23
N GLN A 66 8.88 -2.03 5.21
CA GLN A 66 9.54 -3.32 5.41
C GLN A 66 10.96 -3.12 5.94
N GLN A 67 11.76 -2.28 5.29
CA GLN A 67 13.13 -1.96 5.73
C GLN A 67 13.16 -1.45 7.17
N LEU A 68 12.28 -0.53 7.54
CA LEU A 68 12.23 0.03 8.89
C LEU A 68 11.92 -1.06 9.93
N ARG A 69 10.95 -1.93 9.63
CA ARG A 69 10.53 -3.01 10.52
C ARG A 69 11.63 -4.06 10.69
N ASP A 70 12.23 -4.49 9.58
CA ASP A 70 13.33 -5.46 9.58
C ASP A 70 14.57 -4.90 10.34
N HIS A 71 14.86 -3.61 10.16
CA HIS A 71 15.92 -2.95 10.90
C HIS A 71 15.64 -2.83 12.40
N GLN A 72 14.41 -2.45 12.79
CA GLN A 72 14.04 -2.40 14.21
C GLN A 72 14.14 -3.78 14.85
N GLU A 73 13.61 -4.80 14.20
CA GLU A 73 13.60 -6.17 14.72
C GLU A 73 15.02 -6.71 14.88
N ALA A 74 15.89 -6.50 13.88
CA ALA A 74 17.30 -6.89 13.98
C ALA A 74 18.05 -6.15 15.12
N VAL A 75 17.75 -4.88 15.36
CA VAL A 75 18.37 -4.11 16.45
C VAL A 75 17.89 -4.60 17.80
N ILE A 76 16.59 -4.83 17.98
CA ILE A 76 16.03 -5.35 19.24
C ILE A 76 16.59 -6.74 19.53
N GLN A 77 16.61 -7.63 18.54
CA GLN A 77 17.16 -8.97 18.67
C GLN A 77 18.61 -8.94 19.16
N LYS A 78 19.45 -8.08 18.54
CA LYS A 78 20.84 -7.92 18.95
C LYS A 78 20.98 -7.38 20.38
N ARG A 79 20.11 -6.45 20.78
CA ARG A 79 20.11 -5.93 22.17
C ARG A 79 19.76 -7.02 23.17
N LEU A 80 18.79 -7.88 22.86
CA LEU A 80 18.41 -9.00 23.73
C LEU A 80 19.53 -10.04 23.86
N GLU A 81 20.27 -10.30 22.78
CA GLU A 81 21.42 -11.21 22.79
C GLU A 81 22.62 -10.66 23.58
N GLU A 82 22.76 -9.33 23.64
CA GLU A 82 23.83 -8.65 24.37
C GLU A 82 23.51 -8.43 25.87
N MET A 83 22.25 -8.60 26.30
CA MET A 83 21.84 -8.41 27.69
C MET A 83 22.25 -9.59 28.59
N THR A 84 22.49 -9.28 29.85
CA THR A 84 22.74 -10.30 30.87
C THR A 84 21.46 -11.07 31.23
N PRO A 85 21.57 -12.30 31.76
CA PRO A 85 20.40 -13.07 32.20
C PRO A 85 19.54 -12.36 33.26
N GLU A 86 20.16 -11.51 34.09
CA GLU A 86 19.49 -10.73 35.14
C GLU A 86 18.66 -9.60 34.53
N GLU A 87 19.21 -8.84 33.58
CA GLU A 87 18.49 -7.77 32.86
C GLU A 87 17.34 -8.33 32.00
N LEU A 88 17.51 -9.49 31.38
CA LEU A 88 16.45 -10.17 30.64
C LEU A 88 15.29 -10.62 31.55
N ALA A 89 15.60 -11.09 32.75
CA ALA A 89 14.60 -11.51 33.72
C ALA A 89 13.79 -10.31 34.24
N GLU A 90 14.46 -9.19 34.51
CA GLU A 90 13.81 -7.93 34.90
C GLU A 90 12.87 -7.41 33.79
N LEU A 91 13.33 -7.41 32.53
CA LEU A 91 12.50 -7.02 31.38
C LEU A 91 11.29 -7.93 31.18
N GLN A 92 11.45 -9.25 31.36
CA GLN A 92 10.32 -10.18 31.29
C GLN A 92 9.29 -9.92 32.38
N GLU A 93 9.73 -9.65 33.61
CA GLU A 93 8.84 -9.30 34.71
C GLU A 93 8.09 -7.98 34.45
N GLU A 94 8.75 -6.99 33.85
CA GLU A 94 8.13 -5.71 33.48
C GLU A 94 7.07 -5.88 32.39
N VAL A 95 7.37 -6.64 31.31
CA VAL A 95 6.42 -6.93 30.23
C VAL A 95 5.21 -7.73 30.72
N GLU A 96 5.42 -8.70 31.62
CA GLU A 96 4.32 -9.47 32.22
C GLU A 96 3.40 -8.58 33.07
N LYS A 97 3.97 -7.66 33.86
CA LYS A 97 3.19 -6.67 34.63
C LYS A 97 2.40 -5.76 33.70
N GLU A 98 2.99 -5.24 32.64
CA GLU A 98 2.30 -4.36 31.70
C GLU A 98 1.14 -5.07 31.00
N LYS A 99 1.34 -6.31 30.53
CA LYS A 99 0.26 -7.14 29.95
C LYS A 99 -0.86 -7.42 30.95
N ALA A 100 -0.54 -7.68 32.21
CA ALA A 100 -1.53 -7.89 33.26
C ALA A 100 -2.37 -6.63 33.52
N VAL A 101 -1.73 -5.45 33.54
CA VAL A 101 -2.42 -4.15 33.66
C VAL A 101 -3.32 -3.89 32.45
N GLU A 102 -2.84 -4.17 31.23
CA GLU A 102 -3.62 -4.03 30.00
C GLU A 102 -4.87 -4.93 30.02
N ALA A 103 -4.71 -6.21 30.35
CA ALA A 103 -5.82 -7.17 30.45
C ALA A 103 -6.86 -6.76 31.51
N SER A 104 -6.39 -6.25 32.65
CA SER A 104 -7.26 -5.74 33.73
C SER A 104 -8.06 -4.51 33.28
N SER A 105 -7.42 -3.60 32.54
CA SER A 105 -8.05 -2.39 32.02
C SER A 105 -9.11 -2.67 30.95
N HIS A 106 -8.91 -3.70 30.12
CA HIS A 106 -9.88 -4.15 29.14
C HIS A 106 -11.08 -4.85 29.80
N GLN A 107 -10.86 -5.68 30.81
CA GLN A 107 -11.94 -6.31 31.58
C GLN A 107 -12.80 -5.28 32.34
N GLN A 108 -12.18 -4.27 32.95
CA GLN A 108 -12.90 -3.23 33.67
C GLN A 108 -13.69 -2.29 32.74
N THR A 109 -13.24 -2.12 31.49
CA THR A 109 -13.94 -1.38 30.45
C THR A 109 -15.16 -2.15 29.94
N GLU A 110 -15.06 -3.47 29.75
CA GLU A 110 -16.19 -4.32 29.35
C GLU A 110 -17.26 -4.47 30.45
N GLU A 111 -16.86 -4.63 31.72
CA GLU A 111 -17.81 -4.73 32.84
C GLU A 111 -18.60 -3.43 33.08
N SER A 112 -17.97 -2.26 32.94
CA SER A 112 -18.68 -0.97 33.09
C SER A 112 -19.69 -0.68 31.97
N ASN A 113 -19.45 -1.21 30.77
CA ASN A 113 -20.32 -1.03 29.59
C ASN A 113 -21.48 -2.04 29.57
N GLN A 114 -21.42 -3.12 30.37
CA GLN A 114 -22.53 -4.08 30.56
C GLN A 114 -23.47 -3.71 31.72
N GLN A 115 -23.10 -2.76 32.59
CA GLN A 115 -23.92 -2.29 33.72
C GLN A 115 -24.67 -0.97 33.44
N GLN A 116 -24.57 -0.42 32.22
CA GLN A 116 -25.39 0.70 31.71
C GLN A 116 -26.46 0.20 30.73
#